data_AF-A0A1S6HG42-F1
#
_entry.id   AF-A0A1S6HG42-F1
#
_cell.length_a   1.000
_cell.length_b   1.000
_cell.length_c   1.000
_cell.angle_alpha   90.00
_cell.angle_beta   90.00
_cell.angle_gamma   90.00
#
_symmetry.space_group_name_H-M   'P 1'
#
loop_
_entity.id
_entity.type
_entity.pdbx_description
1 polymer ?
#
loop_
_entity_poly.entity_id
_entity_poly.type
_entity_poly.pdbx_seq_one_letter_code
_entity_poly.pdbx_strand_id
1 'polypeptide(L)'
;MDNKFLGVLLVVVLITSLFSLGLVYLSARSLFGVISGHATSTGEANLSVETSATINFTTNTISWGSGRVNAGSSSAGLNTFAINNVTNGNWTLQQGGGLRIQNLGNLNVSLNLSGTKTAAQLIGGTGPSYLWNISNVETDSCRNATGGVSFLNLNVFYAVNTSTAEYCRFFQFNDSQDTIRIDFNLTIPSDSLTGVLTDTITATAFPAPY
;
A
#
# COMPACT_ATOMS: atom_id res chain seq x y z
N MET A 1 -71.93 40.87 -66.83
CA MET A 1 -71.83 40.78 -65.36
C MET A 1 -72.11 42.15 -64.81
N ASP A 2 -73.00 42.24 -63.83
CA ASP A 2 -73.49 43.51 -63.29
C ASP A 2 -72.43 44.14 -62.36
N ASN A 3 -72.15 45.45 -62.46
CA ASN A 3 -71.09 46.11 -61.66
C ASN A 3 -71.30 45.96 -60.14
N LYS A 4 -72.56 45.76 -59.72
CA LYS A 4 -72.93 45.47 -58.33
C LYS A 4 -72.45 44.08 -57.87
N PHE A 5 -72.45 43.09 -58.77
CA PHE A 5 -71.98 41.74 -58.47
C PHE A 5 -70.45 41.71 -58.25
N LEU A 6 -69.71 42.49 -59.04
CA LEU A 6 -68.25 42.62 -58.90
C LEU A 6 -67.86 43.30 -57.58
N GLY A 7 -68.60 44.33 -57.17
CA GLY A 7 -68.37 45.03 -55.89
C GLY A 7 -68.60 44.13 -54.67
N VAL A 8 -69.66 43.32 -54.68
CA VAL A 8 -69.94 42.36 -53.59
C VAL A 8 -68.84 41.30 -53.50
N LEU A 9 -68.36 40.78 -54.63
CA LEU A 9 -67.29 39.79 -54.65
C LEU A 9 -65.99 40.32 -54.04
N LEU A 10 -65.62 41.57 -54.35
CA LEU A 10 -64.41 42.20 -53.80
C LEU A 10 -64.47 42.35 -52.27
N VAL A 11 -65.63 42.74 -51.73
CA VAL A 11 -65.81 42.87 -50.28
C VAL A 11 -65.72 41.51 -49.58
N VAL A 12 -66.32 40.48 -50.16
CA VAL A 12 -66.23 39.11 -49.62
C VAL A 12 -64.79 38.61 -49.62
N VAL A 13 -64.03 38.85 -50.69
CA VAL A 13 -62.60 38.48 -50.76
C VAL A 13 -61.75 39.25 -49.74
N LEU A 14 -62.05 40.51 -49.47
CA LEU A 14 -61.35 41.30 -48.47
C LEU A 14 -61.61 40.80 -47.04
N ILE A 15 -62.85 40.41 -46.74
CA ILE A 15 -63.21 39.90 -45.42
C ILE A 15 -62.57 38.52 -45.19
N THR A 16 -62.60 37.64 -46.18
CA THR A 16 -62.01 36.30 -46.05
C THR A 16 -60.48 36.34 -45.94
N SER A 17 -59.82 37.29 -46.62
CA SER A 17 -58.37 37.50 -46.49
C SER A 17 -57.96 38.06 -45.12
N LEU A 18 -58.71 39.03 -44.57
CA LEU A 18 -58.45 39.54 -43.21
C LEU A 18 -58.70 38.50 -42.12
N PHE A 19 -59.75 37.69 -42.29
CA PHE A 19 -60.09 36.63 -41.34
C PHE A 19 -59.03 35.51 -41.33
N SER A 20 -58.59 35.08 -42.51
CA SER A 20 -57.52 34.08 -42.64
C SER A 20 -56.17 34.58 -42.09
N LEU A 21 -55.82 35.84 -42.31
CA LEU A 21 -54.63 36.45 -41.72
C LEU A 21 -54.69 36.48 -40.18
N GLY A 22 -55.86 36.80 -39.62
CA GLY A 22 -56.08 36.80 -38.17
C GLY A 22 -55.91 35.42 -37.53
N LEU A 23 -56.41 34.37 -38.19
CA LEU A 23 -56.24 32.99 -37.74
C LEU A 23 -54.78 32.53 -37.80
N VAL A 24 -54.04 32.91 -38.85
CA VAL A 24 -52.60 32.61 -38.99
C VAL A 24 -51.78 33.33 -37.92
N TYR A 25 -52.12 34.57 -37.59
CA TYR A 25 -51.42 35.32 -36.54
C TYR A 25 -51.62 34.69 -35.15
N LEU A 26 -52.85 34.26 -34.83
CA LEU A 26 -53.15 33.60 -33.56
C LEU A 26 -52.48 32.22 -33.46
N SER A 27 -52.44 31.45 -34.54
CA SER A 27 -51.78 30.13 -34.58
C SER A 27 -50.25 30.25 -34.57
N ALA A 28 -49.67 31.25 -35.23
CA ALA A 28 -48.24 31.51 -35.18
C ALA A 28 -47.79 31.89 -33.76
N ARG A 29 -48.56 32.77 -33.07
CA ARG A 29 -48.23 33.18 -31.70
C ARG A 29 -48.31 32.03 -30.71
N SER A 30 -49.26 31.10 -30.87
CA SER A 30 -49.33 29.90 -30.03
C SER A 30 -48.19 28.92 -30.32
N LEU A 31 -47.74 28.81 -31.57
CA LEU A 31 -46.54 28.04 -31.92
C LEU A 31 -45.29 28.63 -31.28
N PHE A 32 -45.04 29.93 -31.38
CA PHE A 32 -43.86 30.58 -30.80
C PHE A 32 -43.84 30.59 -29.27
N GLY A 33 -44.99 30.43 -28.60
CA GLY A 33 -45.07 30.26 -27.14
C GLY A 33 -44.76 28.84 -26.64
N VAL A 34 -44.74 27.84 -27.54
CA VAL A 34 -44.62 26.41 -27.20
C VAL A 34 -43.30 25.81 -27.69
N ILE A 35 -42.54 26.49 -28.55
CA ILE A 35 -41.21 26.06 -28.98
C ILE A 35 -40.19 26.39 -27.87
N SER A 36 -40.13 25.58 -26.82
CA SER A 36 -38.98 25.52 -25.93
C SER A 36 -37.86 24.74 -26.63
N GLY A 37 -36.73 25.37 -26.90
CA GLY A 37 -35.56 24.70 -27.50
C GLY A 37 -35.03 23.59 -26.60
N HIS A 38 -34.60 22.48 -27.21
CA HIS A 38 -33.97 21.37 -26.49
C HIS A 38 -32.68 21.86 -25.82
N ALA A 39 -32.70 22.03 -24.50
CA ALA A 39 -31.55 22.44 -23.71
C ALA A 39 -30.96 21.22 -23.00
N THR A 40 -29.70 20.89 -23.31
CA THR A 40 -28.92 19.91 -22.55
C THR A 40 -27.85 20.62 -21.74
N SER A 41 -27.82 20.34 -20.44
CA SER A 41 -26.81 20.79 -19.50
C SER A 41 -26.15 19.56 -18.90
N THR A 42 -24.82 19.49 -18.98
CA THR A 42 -24.03 18.44 -18.32
C THR A 42 -23.27 19.03 -17.15
N GLY A 43 -23.05 18.20 -16.12
CA GLY A 43 -22.15 18.48 -15.02
C GLY A 43 -21.15 17.35 -14.90
N GLU A 44 -19.91 17.67 -14.52
CA GLU A 44 -18.85 16.68 -14.31
C GLU A 44 -18.51 16.58 -12.83
N ALA A 45 -18.29 15.34 -12.37
CA ALA A 45 -17.73 15.04 -11.06
C ALA A 45 -16.37 14.39 -11.26
N ASN A 46 -15.30 15.11 -10.89
CA ASN A 46 -13.92 14.67 -11.06
C ASN A 46 -13.33 14.25 -9.72
N LEU A 47 -12.77 13.04 -9.65
CA LEU A 47 -12.02 12.49 -8.52
C LEU A 47 -10.67 11.98 -9.04
N SER A 48 -9.59 12.37 -8.37
CA SER A 48 -8.26 11.78 -8.57
C SER A 48 -7.86 11.03 -7.31
N VAL A 49 -7.46 9.77 -7.46
CA VAL A 49 -6.94 8.94 -6.37
C VAL A 49 -5.47 8.66 -6.68
N GLU A 50 -4.59 9.06 -5.77
CA GLU A 50 -3.15 8.86 -5.91
C GLU A 50 -2.73 7.46 -5.43
N THR A 51 -1.68 6.91 -6.04
CA THR A 51 -1.03 5.69 -5.55
C THR A 51 0.00 6.05 -4.47
N SER A 52 0.02 5.28 -3.38
CA SER A 52 0.91 5.50 -2.23
C SER A 52 1.60 4.21 -1.83
N ALA A 53 2.92 4.15 -2.00
CA ALA A 53 3.77 3.08 -1.50
C ALA A 53 4.38 3.49 -0.16
N THR A 54 3.76 3.08 0.95
CA THR A 54 4.18 3.47 2.30
C THR A 54 4.32 2.22 3.17
N ILE A 55 5.47 2.05 3.82
CA ILE A 55 5.70 0.99 4.82
C ILE A 55 6.03 1.62 6.17
N ASN A 56 5.69 0.93 7.26
CA ASN A 56 5.99 1.37 8.62
C ASN A 56 6.49 0.23 9.50
N PHE A 57 7.50 0.49 10.33
CA PHE A 57 7.85 -0.43 11.40
C PHE A 57 6.92 -0.24 12.60
N THR A 58 5.94 -1.13 12.76
CA THR A 58 5.05 -1.16 13.95
C THR A 58 5.76 -1.70 15.19
N THR A 59 6.85 -2.45 14.99
CA THR A 59 7.84 -2.78 16.03
C THR A 59 9.22 -2.52 15.45
N ASN A 60 9.88 -1.47 15.92
CA ASN A 60 11.13 -0.95 15.35
C ASN A 60 12.37 -1.20 16.23
N THR A 61 12.19 -1.78 17.42
CA THR A 61 13.30 -2.08 18.35
C THR A 61 13.15 -3.47 18.95
N ILE A 62 14.26 -4.20 19.03
CA ILE A 62 14.39 -5.43 19.82
C ILE A 62 15.56 -5.23 20.77
N SER A 63 15.37 -5.57 22.04
CA SER A 63 16.40 -5.49 23.07
C SER A 63 16.31 -6.67 24.03
N TRP A 64 17.46 -7.27 24.30
CA TRP A 64 17.61 -8.27 25.35
C TRP A 64 18.21 -7.69 26.65
N GLY A 65 18.36 -6.36 26.71
CA GLY A 65 19.02 -5.67 27.81
C GLY A 65 20.51 -5.99 27.93
N SER A 66 21.05 -5.81 29.13
CA SER A 66 22.43 -6.18 29.47
C SER A 66 22.52 -7.64 29.90
N GLY A 67 23.57 -8.33 29.48
CA GLY A 67 23.82 -9.71 29.90
C GLY A 67 25.21 -10.16 29.50
N ARG A 68 25.50 -11.44 29.78
CA ARG A 68 26.75 -12.11 29.44
C ARG A 68 26.52 -13.62 29.27
N VAL A 69 27.47 -14.27 28.63
CA VAL A 69 27.56 -15.72 28.59
C VAL A 69 27.82 -16.25 30.01
N ASN A 70 27.20 -17.37 30.36
CA ASN A 70 27.36 -18.01 31.66
C ASN A 70 28.81 -18.52 31.83
N ALA A 71 29.31 -18.48 33.06
CA ALA A 71 30.64 -19.00 33.37
C ALA A 71 30.74 -20.50 33.00
N GLY A 72 31.79 -20.86 32.28
CA GLY A 72 32.01 -22.24 31.80
C GLY A 72 31.31 -22.60 30.49
N SER A 73 30.49 -21.71 29.91
CA SER A 73 29.92 -21.89 28.58
C SER A 73 30.79 -21.22 27.50
N SER A 74 30.90 -21.85 26.33
CA SER A 74 31.62 -21.28 25.18
C SER A 74 30.80 -20.21 24.43
N SER A 75 29.47 -20.30 24.48
CA SER A 75 28.56 -19.36 23.84
C SER A 75 27.17 -19.38 24.48
N ALA A 76 26.41 -18.32 24.24
CA ALA A 76 24.99 -18.19 24.55
C ALA A 76 24.16 -18.08 23.28
N GLY A 77 22.96 -18.68 23.28
CA GLY A 77 21.98 -18.56 22.20
C GLY A 77 20.86 -17.61 22.59
N LEU A 78 20.51 -16.67 21.72
CA LEU A 78 19.40 -15.74 21.92
C LEU A 78 18.51 -15.76 20.68
N ASN A 79 17.20 -15.69 20.85
CA ASN A 79 16.29 -15.45 19.72
C ASN A 79 15.10 -14.59 20.14
N THR A 80 14.31 -14.17 19.16
CA THR A 80 13.13 -13.32 19.37
C THR A 80 11.82 -14.08 19.53
N PHE A 81 11.78 -15.41 19.44
CA PHE A 81 10.48 -16.12 19.35
C PHE A 81 9.61 -16.00 20.59
N ALA A 82 10.23 -16.03 21.76
CA ALA A 82 9.54 -15.98 23.04
C ALA A 82 10.41 -15.30 24.10
N ILE A 83 9.74 -14.80 25.13
CA ILE A 83 10.43 -14.40 26.37
C ILE A 83 11.16 -15.62 26.96
N ASN A 84 12.24 -15.37 27.72
CA ASN A 84 13.05 -16.39 28.38
C ASN A 84 13.69 -17.43 27.44
N ASN A 85 13.87 -17.11 26.15
CA ASN A 85 14.47 -18.03 25.18
C ASN A 85 16.00 -17.84 25.02
N VAL A 86 16.68 -17.58 26.14
CA VAL A 86 18.13 -17.42 26.19
C VAL A 86 18.75 -18.69 26.78
N THR A 87 19.73 -19.25 26.09
CA THR A 87 20.49 -20.42 26.56
C THR A 87 21.91 -19.99 26.92
N ASN A 88 22.46 -20.56 28.00
CA ASN A 88 23.85 -20.33 28.44
C ASN A 88 24.23 -18.85 28.61
N GLY A 89 23.27 -17.98 28.92
CA GLY A 89 23.48 -16.57 29.24
C GLY A 89 22.35 -16.05 30.10
N ASN A 90 22.45 -14.78 30.51
CA ASN A 90 21.51 -14.16 31.45
C ASN A 90 20.78 -12.93 30.87
N TRP A 91 20.82 -12.74 29.55
CA TRP A 91 20.02 -11.74 28.86
C TRP A 91 18.53 -12.01 29.00
N THR A 92 17.70 -10.99 28.83
CA THR A 92 16.24 -11.13 28.91
C THR A 92 15.55 -10.35 27.81
N LEU A 93 14.82 -11.05 26.95
CA LEU A 93 13.95 -10.42 25.96
C LEU A 93 12.71 -9.87 26.65
N GLN A 94 12.44 -8.58 26.49
CA GLN A 94 11.30 -7.92 27.14
C GLN A 94 9.95 -8.33 26.52
N GLN A 95 9.91 -8.55 25.21
CA GLN A 95 8.72 -8.93 24.47
C GLN A 95 9.08 -9.97 23.42
N GLY A 96 8.33 -11.08 23.39
CA GLY A 96 8.44 -12.07 22.32
C GLY A 96 7.91 -11.53 20.99
N GLY A 97 8.52 -11.99 19.92
CA GLY A 97 8.34 -11.50 18.55
C GLY A 97 9.48 -10.58 18.12
N GLY A 98 9.87 -10.68 16.85
CA GLY A 98 10.83 -9.78 16.23
C GLY A 98 10.24 -8.45 15.75
N LEU A 99 10.98 -7.76 14.89
CA LEU A 99 10.53 -6.50 14.27
C LEU A 99 9.30 -6.75 13.40
N ARG A 100 8.45 -5.76 13.23
CA ARG A 100 7.24 -5.86 12.41
C ARG A 100 7.18 -4.72 11.42
N ILE A 101 6.91 -5.05 10.17
CA ILE A 101 6.72 -4.08 9.09
C ILE A 101 5.30 -4.26 8.56
N GLN A 102 4.61 -3.14 8.38
CA GLN A 102 3.27 -3.07 7.81
C GLN A 102 3.27 -2.25 6.51
N ASN A 103 2.54 -2.69 5.49
CA ASN A 103 2.27 -1.90 4.30
C ASN A 103 1.03 -1.03 4.52
N LEU A 104 1.24 0.27 4.71
CA LEU A 104 0.17 1.26 4.90
C LEU A 104 -0.25 1.93 3.58
N GLY A 105 0.33 1.47 2.46
CA GLY A 105 0.02 1.97 1.13
C GLY A 105 -1.35 1.52 0.62
N ASN A 106 -1.63 1.85 -0.65
CA ASN A 106 -2.83 1.38 -1.36
C ASN A 106 -2.50 0.49 -2.58
N LEU A 107 -1.27 -0.03 -2.63
CA LEU A 107 -0.82 -0.98 -3.63
C LEU A 107 0.18 -1.98 -3.04
N ASN A 108 0.36 -3.10 -3.72
CA ASN A 108 1.39 -4.07 -3.38
C ASN A 108 2.77 -3.45 -3.60
N VAL A 109 3.70 -3.75 -2.69
CA VAL A 109 5.09 -3.26 -2.79
C VAL A 109 6.08 -4.43 -2.84
N SER A 110 7.19 -4.23 -3.54
CA SER A 110 8.39 -5.04 -3.38
C SER A 110 9.18 -4.49 -2.20
N LEU A 111 9.46 -5.35 -1.22
CA LEU A 111 10.15 -5.04 0.02
C LEU A 111 11.58 -5.58 -0.01
N ASN A 112 12.52 -4.66 0.14
CA ASN A 112 13.93 -4.97 0.31
C ASN A 112 14.39 -4.69 1.74
N LEU A 113 15.26 -5.57 2.27
CA LEU A 113 15.84 -5.46 3.60
C LEU A 113 17.37 -5.50 3.54
N SER A 114 18.01 -4.79 4.48
CA SER A 114 19.46 -4.82 4.73
C SER A 114 19.75 -4.50 6.20
N GLY A 115 20.73 -5.15 6.80
CA GLY A 115 21.41 -4.68 8.01
C GLY A 115 22.64 -3.84 7.66
N THR A 116 23.33 -3.29 8.66
CA THR A 116 24.62 -2.59 8.45
C THR A 116 25.82 -3.41 8.89
N LYS A 117 25.61 -4.52 9.63
CA LYS A 117 26.69 -5.33 10.21
C LYS A 117 26.50 -6.82 9.97
N THR A 118 27.60 -7.50 9.70
CA THR A 118 27.71 -8.97 9.76
C THR A 118 27.84 -9.45 11.21
N ALA A 119 27.71 -10.77 11.45
CA ALA A 119 27.90 -11.37 12.77
C ALA A 119 29.28 -11.02 13.40
N ALA A 120 30.34 -11.03 12.60
CA ALA A 120 31.68 -10.68 13.06
C ALA A 120 31.82 -9.20 13.45
N GLN A 121 31.09 -8.30 12.79
CA GLN A 121 31.11 -6.86 13.08
C GLN A 121 30.20 -6.48 14.24
N LEU A 122 29.05 -7.13 14.39
CA LEU A 122 28.10 -6.86 15.47
C LEU A 122 28.53 -7.52 16.77
N ILE A 123 28.87 -8.81 16.72
CA ILE A 123 29.08 -9.66 17.91
C ILE A 123 30.58 -9.93 18.12
N GLY A 124 31.31 -10.23 17.04
CA GLY A 124 32.72 -10.63 17.11
C GLY A 124 32.97 -11.95 17.85
N GLY A 125 34.22 -12.22 18.21
CA GLY A 125 34.64 -13.46 18.86
C GLY A 125 34.68 -14.68 17.93
N THR A 126 34.74 -15.86 18.53
CA THR A 126 34.91 -17.13 17.83
C THR A 126 33.57 -17.79 17.51
N GLY A 127 33.23 -17.91 16.23
CA GLY A 127 31.99 -18.53 15.77
C GLY A 127 30.69 -17.77 16.11
N PRO A 128 30.62 -16.43 15.99
CA PRO A 128 29.37 -15.70 16.20
C PRO A 128 28.35 -16.02 15.12
N SER A 129 27.07 -15.94 15.47
CA SER A 129 25.97 -16.07 14.52
C SER A 129 25.03 -14.88 14.67
N TYR A 130 24.66 -14.28 13.53
CA TYR A 130 23.66 -13.21 13.45
C TYR A 130 22.75 -13.50 12.26
N LEU A 131 21.60 -14.11 12.56
CA LEU A 131 20.65 -14.57 11.56
C LEU A 131 19.32 -13.87 11.74
N TRP A 132 18.62 -13.65 10.62
CA TRP A 132 17.24 -13.20 10.59
C TRP A 132 16.33 -14.18 9.87
N ASN A 133 15.05 -14.13 10.17
CA ASN A 133 14.00 -14.91 9.53
C ASN A 133 12.81 -14.00 9.25
N ILE A 134 12.33 -14.02 8.02
CA ILE A 134 11.18 -13.23 7.59
C ILE A 134 9.98 -14.17 7.49
N SER A 135 8.92 -13.86 8.23
CA SER A 135 7.69 -14.66 8.27
C SER A 135 6.46 -13.78 8.09
N ASN A 136 5.42 -14.36 7.52
CA ASN A 136 4.09 -13.76 7.44
C ASN A 136 3.44 -13.70 8.83
N VAL A 137 2.92 -12.54 9.23
CA VAL A 137 2.08 -12.43 10.44
C VAL A 137 0.67 -12.87 10.11
N GLU A 138 0.08 -12.28 9.07
CA GLU A 138 -1.13 -12.81 8.46
C GLU A 138 -0.82 -13.64 7.20
N THR A 139 -1.67 -14.64 6.92
CA THR A 139 -1.51 -15.52 5.75
C THR A 139 -1.42 -14.71 4.45
N ASP A 140 -0.43 -15.05 3.63
CA ASP A 140 -0.16 -14.43 2.34
C ASP A 140 0.16 -12.92 2.41
N SER A 141 0.73 -12.45 3.52
CA SER A 141 1.17 -11.06 3.61
C SER A 141 2.28 -10.74 2.61
N CYS A 142 3.28 -11.61 2.58
CA CYS A 142 4.22 -11.68 1.49
C CYS A 142 3.85 -12.81 0.53
N ARG A 143 3.38 -12.44 -0.67
CA ARG A 143 3.14 -13.39 -1.76
C ARG A 143 4.35 -13.42 -2.68
N ASN A 144 5.01 -14.56 -2.78
CA ASN A 144 6.08 -14.79 -3.75
C ASN A 144 5.62 -15.81 -4.79
N ALA A 145 4.52 -15.53 -5.51
CA ALA A 145 3.94 -16.47 -6.47
C ALA A 145 4.81 -16.73 -7.72
N THR A 146 5.83 -15.89 -7.98
CA THR A 146 6.75 -16.03 -9.11
C THR A 146 8.23 -15.89 -8.72
N GLY A 147 8.54 -16.03 -7.43
CA GLY A 147 9.89 -15.80 -6.90
C GLY A 147 10.19 -14.30 -6.77
N GLY A 148 10.25 -13.82 -5.53
CA GLY A 148 11.27 -12.82 -5.22
C GLY A 148 12.63 -13.40 -5.59
N VAL A 149 13.62 -12.56 -5.88
CA VAL A 149 14.95 -12.98 -6.36
C VAL A 149 15.41 -14.31 -5.71
N SER A 150 15.84 -15.25 -6.55
CA SER A 150 16.23 -16.61 -6.18
C SER A 150 17.01 -16.62 -4.86
N PHE A 151 16.69 -17.60 -3.99
CA PHE A 151 17.44 -18.04 -2.80
C PHE A 151 16.95 -17.61 -1.40
N LEU A 152 16.00 -16.66 -1.26
CA LEU A 152 15.48 -16.26 0.07
C LEU A 152 14.03 -16.72 0.29
N ASN A 153 13.87 -17.83 1.00
CA ASN A 153 12.58 -18.39 1.39
C ASN A 153 12.08 -17.75 2.69
N LEU A 154 10.77 -17.47 2.76
CA LEU A 154 10.14 -17.10 4.03
C LEU A 154 10.27 -18.26 5.03
N ASN A 155 10.24 -17.93 6.32
CA ASN A 155 10.36 -18.86 7.44
C ASN A 155 11.72 -19.59 7.53
N VAL A 156 12.75 -19.17 6.79
CA VAL A 156 14.10 -19.71 6.85
C VAL A 156 15.06 -18.68 7.43
N PHE A 157 15.99 -19.13 8.27
CA PHE A 157 17.05 -18.28 8.80
C PHE A 157 18.18 -18.10 7.79
N TYR A 158 18.53 -16.85 7.54
CA TYR A 158 19.69 -16.45 6.75
C TYR A 158 20.57 -15.53 7.57
N ALA A 159 21.87 -15.50 7.25
CA ALA A 159 22.74 -14.48 7.80
C ALA A 159 22.23 -13.09 7.41
N VAL A 160 22.30 -12.15 8.35
CA VAL A 160 21.93 -10.75 8.07
C VAL A 160 22.84 -10.23 6.97
N ASN A 161 22.21 -9.79 5.87
CA ASN A 161 22.92 -9.26 4.72
C ASN A 161 23.16 -7.77 4.90
N THR A 162 24.37 -7.32 4.58
CA THR A 162 24.75 -5.90 4.58
C THR A 162 24.42 -5.20 3.26
N SER A 163 24.20 -5.97 2.19
CA SER A 163 23.62 -5.46 0.95
C SER A 163 22.10 -5.61 0.95
N THR A 164 21.41 -4.64 0.37
CA THR A 164 19.96 -4.68 0.14
C THR A 164 19.57 -5.88 -0.71
N ALA A 165 18.63 -6.68 -0.22
CA ALA A 165 18.07 -7.83 -0.93
C ALA A 165 16.54 -7.80 -0.89
N GLU A 166 15.89 -8.24 -1.96
CA GLU A 166 14.43 -8.39 -2.01
C GLU A 166 14.01 -9.64 -1.23
N TYR A 167 13.19 -9.44 -0.19
CA TYR A 167 12.64 -10.53 0.62
C TYR A 167 11.19 -10.81 0.28
N CYS A 168 10.48 -9.80 -0.21
CA CYS A 168 9.11 -9.94 -0.62
C CYS A 168 8.82 -9.19 -1.90
N ARG A 169 8.41 -9.90 -2.95
CA ARG A 169 8.09 -9.26 -4.22
C ARG A 169 6.70 -8.62 -4.23
N PHE A 170 5.73 -9.27 -3.57
CA PHE A 170 4.37 -8.77 -3.44
C PHE A 170 3.94 -8.73 -1.98
N PHE A 171 4.40 -7.71 -1.27
CA PHE A 171 3.94 -7.39 0.07
C PHE A 171 2.57 -6.70 -0.03
N GLN A 172 1.51 -7.36 0.44
CA GLN A 172 0.14 -6.90 0.23
C GLN A 172 -0.17 -5.65 1.04
N PHE A 173 -1.18 -4.89 0.62
CA PHE A 173 -1.69 -3.70 1.32
C PHE A 173 -3.06 -3.93 1.99
N ASN A 174 -3.65 -5.11 1.82
CA ASN A 174 -4.94 -5.42 2.43
C ASN A 174 -4.75 -5.62 3.94
N ASP A 175 -5.59 -5.01 4.77
CA ASP A 175 -5.50 -5.05 6.25
C ASP A 175 -5.36 -6.46 6.86
N SER A 176 -5.85 -7.50 6.19
CA SER A 176 -5.74 -8.88 6.66
C SER A 176 -4.46 -9.60 6.20
N GLN A 177 -3.57 -8.91 5.48
CA GLN A 177 -2.39 -9.44 4.79
C GLN A 177 -1.26 -8.40 4.69
N ASP A 178 -1.25 -7.36 5.52
CA ASP A 178 -0.34 -6.23 5.34
C ASP A 178 0.88 -6.27 6.26
N THR A 179 1.05 -7.31 7.08
CA THR A 179 2.10 -7.36 8.09
C THR A 179 3.03 -8.57 7.98
N ILE A 180 4.33 -8.30 8.01
CA ILE A 180 5.38 -9.32 8.16
C ILE A 180 6.21 -9.10 9.42
N ARG A 181 6.87 -10.16 9.86
CA ARG A 181 7.76 -10.16 11.02
C ARG A 181 9.17 -10.57 10.64
N ILE A 182 10.16 -9.91 11.24
CA ILE A 182 11.59 -10.22 11.14
C ILE A 182 12.08 -10.69 12.51
N ASP A 183 12.27 -12.00 12.66
CA ASP A 183 12.81 -12.62 13.86
C ASP A 183 14.34 -12.76 13.78
N PHE A 184 15.02 -12.74 14.93
CA PHE A 184 16.48 -12.90 15.00
C PHE A 184 16.87 -14.15 15.78
N ASN A 185 18.00 -14.74 15.39
CA ASN A 185 18.68 -15.81 16.12
C ASN A 185 20.18 -15.48 16.19
N LEU A 186 20.71 -15.38 17.41
CA LEU A 186 22.05 -14.94 17.72
C LEU A 186 22.81 -16.02 18.47
N THR A 187 24.09 -16.16 18.14
CA THR A 187 25.06 -16.89 18.97
C THR A 187 26.12 -15.91 19.43
N ILE A 188 26.19 -15.70 20.75
CA ILE A 188 27.14 -14.80 21.40
C ILE A 188 28.25 -15.65 22.03
N PRO A 189 29.46 -15.68 21.46
CA PRO A 189 30.57 -16.43 22.06
C PRO A 189 31.10 -15.73 23.31
N SER A 190 31.78 -16.48 24.18
CA SER A 190 32.33 -15.96 25.44
C SER A 190 33.45 -14.94 25.26
N ASP A 191 34.07 -14.91 24.07
CA ASP A 191 35.09 -13.95 23.62
C ASP A 191 34.51 -12.86 22.68
N SER A 192 33.19 -12.65 22.72
CA SER A 192 32.51 -11.59 21.96
C SER A 192 32.98 -10.17 22.35
N LEU A 193 32.67 -9.21 21.48
CA LEU A 193 32.82 -7.80 21.78
C LEU A 193 31.97 -7.42 23.00
N THR A 194 32.40 -6.40 23.73
CA THR A 194 31.73 -5.91 24.93
C THR A 194 31.21 -4.49 24.74
N GLY A 195 30.23 -4.09 25.55
CA GLY A 195 29.56 -2.79 25.44
C GLY A 195 28.21 -2.89 24.74
N VAL A 196 27.71 -1.75 24.25
CA VAL A 196 26.42 -1.68 23.55
C VAL A 196 26.64 -2.09 22.09
N LEU A 197 26.11 -3.24 21.72
CA LEU A 197 26.16 -3.78 20.36
C LEU A 197 24.81 -3.54 19.68
N THR A 198 24.80 -2.86 18.55
CA THR A 198 23.57 -2.48 17.82
C THR A 198 23.80 -2.55 16.32
N ASP A 199 22.77 -2.95 15.59
CA ASP A 199 22.69 -2.86 14.13
C ASP A 199 21.40 -2.13 13.73
N THR A 200 21.42 -1.46 12.58
CA THR A 200 20.25 -0.79 12.01
C THR A 200 19.72 -1.61 10.85
N ILE A 201 18.46 -2.04 10.96
CA ILE A 201 17.77 -2.74 9.88
C ILE A 201 17.02 -1.71 9.05
N THR A 202 17.30 -1.69 7.76
CA THR A 202 16.68 -0.79 6.79
C THR A 202 15.70 -1.58 5.94
N ALA A 203 14.47 -1.09 5.85
CA ALA A 203 13.45 -1.58 4.93
C ALA A 203 13.20 -0.50 3.86
N THR A 204 13.18 -0.91 2.60
CA THR A 204 12.80 -0.05 1.48
C THR A 204 11.72 -0.72 0.67
N ALA A 205 10.74 0.05 0.23
CA ALA A 205 9.61 -0.44 -0.53
C ALA A 205 9.45 0.33 -1.83
N PHE A 206 9.12 -0.39 -2.90
CA PHE A 206 8.84 0.15 -4.22
C PHE A 206 7.54 -0.45 -4.73
N PRO A 207 6.77 0.23 -5.60
CA PRO A 207 5.64 -0.39 -6.29
C PRO A 207 6.03 -1.76 -6.85
N ALA A 208 5.27 -2.81 -6.53
CA ALA A 208 5.55 -4.15 -7.02
C ALA A 208 5.41 -4.19 -8.56
N PRO A 209 6.30 -4.89 -9.29
CA PRO A 209 6.13 -5.09 -10.72
C PRO A 209 4.86 -5.91 -11.00
N TYR A 210 4.11 -5.53 -12.03
CA TYR A 210 2.89 -6.22 -12.47
C TYR A 210 3.10 -7.71 -12.75
#